data_AF-A0A7W1D0M0-F1
#
_entry.id   AF-A0A7W1D0M0-F1
#
_cell.length_a   1.000
_cell.length_b   1.000
_cell.length_c   1.000
_cell.angle_alpha   90.00
_cell.angle_beta   90.00
_cell.angle_gamma   90.00
#
_symmetry.space_group_name_H-M   'P 1'
#
loop_
_entity.id
_entity.type
_entity.pdbx_description
1 polymer ?
#
loop_
_entity_poly.entity_id
_entity_poly.type
_entity_poly.pdbx_seq_one_letter_code
_entity_poly.pdbx_strand_id
1 'polypeptide(L)'
;MSFYIGLDIGQSQDYTALAVVEKVKASEGGDPDLHLRHLERYPLRTPYPDMVAQVAALVENPQLTSTHLDRRLGQMVLDEPDLLVDATGVGRPVVDLFKERGLKYKAITITGGNKVTVASLGGGYGVPKRDLIGALEVPFHSGRLKVAAGLTLWETLRS
;
A
#
# COMPACT_ATOMS: atom_id res chain seq x y z
N MET A 1 -9.15 -11.36 -6.64
CA MET A 1 -9.27 -9.94 -6.22
C MET A 1 -7.86 -9.47 -5.90
N SER A 2 -7.56 -8.19 -6.00
CA SER A 2 -6.20 -7.70 -5.76
C SER A 2 -6.23 -6.67 -4.65
N PHE A 3 -5.30 -6.76 -3.71
CA PHE A 3 -5.19 -5.86 -2.57
C PHE A 3 -3.87 -5.09 -2.63
N TYR A 4 -3.91 -3.84 -2.20
CA TYR A 4 -2.75 -2.99 -1.99
C TYR A 4 -2.67 -2.66 -0.50
N ILE A 5 -1.48 -2.82 0.08
CA ILE A 5 -1.19 -2.39 1.45
C ILE A 5 -0.23 -1.21 1.35
N GLY A 6 -0.71 -0.01 1.67
CA GLY A 6 0.12 1.19 1.75
C GLY A 6 0.60 1.40 3.18
N LEU A 7 1.91 1.59 3.35
CA LEU A 7 2.53 1.86 4.65
C LEU A 7 3.31 3.18 4.56
N ASP A 8 2.88 4.19 5.31
CA ASP A 8 3.58 5.45 5.51
C ASP A 8 4.28 5.41 6.86
N ILE A 9 5.60 5.24 6.85
CA ILE A 9 6.38 5.09 8.08
C ILE A 9 6.71 6.48 8.62
N GLY A 10 6.31 6.75 9.86
CA GLY A 10 6.68 7.97 10.58
C GLY A 10 8.07 7.84 11.22
N GLN A 11 8.79 8.96 11.35
CA GLN A 11 9.96 9.03 12.22
C GLN A 11 9.57 8.94 13.70
N SER A 12 10.55 8.94 14.63
CA SER A 12 10.31 8.69 16.06
C SER A 12 9.22 9.54 16.77
N GLN A 13 8.90 10.72 16.24
CA GLN A 13 7.86 11.63 16.76
C GLN A 13 6.60 11.68 15.88
N ASP A 14 6.64 11.05 14.71
CA ASP A 14 5.55 11.00 13.77
C ASP A 14 4.85 9.64 13.85
N TYR A 15 3.58 9.62 13.50
CA TYR A 15 2.84 8.36 13.47
C TYR A 15 3.12 7.60 12.18
N THR A 16 3.12 6.28 12.27
CA THR A 16 3.08 5.41 11.10
C THR A 16 1.63 5.07 10.77
N ALA A 17 1.26 5.21 9.50
CA ALA A 17 -0.09 4.91 9.00
C ALA A 17 -0.06 3.72 8.04
N LEU A 18 -1.11 2.89 8.10
CA LEU A 18 -1.31 1.76 7.21
C LEU A 18 -2.71 1.82 6.61
N ALA A 19 -2.81 1.54 5.32
CA ALA A 19 -4.06 1.45 4.59
C ALA A 19 -4.13 0.15 3.77
N VAL A 20 -5.29 -0.51 3.76
CA VAL A 20 -5.57 -1.64 2.86
C VAL A 20 -6.64 -1.24 1.86
N VAL A 21 -6.30 -1.29 0.58
CA VAL A 21 -7.20 -0.97 -0.52
C VAL A 21 -7.45 -2.21 -1.36
N GLU A 22 -8.71 -2.58 -1.51
CA GLU A 22 -9.13 -3.61 -2.46
C GLU A 22 -9.39 -2.99 -3.84
N LYS A 23 -8.80 -3.57 -4.87
CA LYS A 23 -9.12 -3.27 -6.27
C LYS A 23 -10.23 -4.18 -6.74
N VAL A 24 -11.41 -3.61 -6.93
CA VAL A 24 -12.59 -4.33 -7.43
C VAL A 24 -12.68 -4.11 -8.94
N LYS A 25 -12.69 -5.21 -9.70
CA LYS A 25 -12.80 -5.15 -11.16
C LYS A 25 -14.12 -4.49 -11.54
N ALA A 26 -14.05 -3.56 -12.50
CA ALA A 26 -15.26 -3.01 -13.11
C ALA A 26 -16.02 -4.11 -13.88
N SER A 27 -17.35 -4.01 -13.86
CA SER A 27 -18.23 -4.97 -14.52
C SER A 27 -18.09 -4.96 -16.04
N GLU A 28 -17.78 -3.81 -16.66
CA GLU A 28 -17.66 -3.65 -18.12
C GLU A 28 -16.68 -2.53 -18.50
N GLY A 29 -15.44 -2.87 -18.87
CA GLY A 29 -14.48 -1.99 -19.58
C GLY A 29 -14.01 -0.70 -18.89
N GLY A 30 -14.61 -0.33 -17.75
CA GLY A 30 -14.30 0.88 -17.00
C GLY A 30 -13.10 0.73 -16.06
N ASP A 31 -12.71 1.85 -15.47
CA ASP A 31 -11.72 1.86 -14.39
C ASP A 31 -12.23 1.08 -13.17
N PRO A 32 -11.37 0.34 -12.48
CA PRO A 32 -11.75 -0.39 -11.28
C PRO A 32 -12.19 0.55 -10.15
N ASP A 33 -13.05 0.02 -9.28
CA ASP A 33 -13.36 0.62 -8.00
C ASP A 33 -12.23 0.34 -7.01
N LEU A 34 -11.96 1.31 -6.15
CA LEU A 34 -11.01 1.20 -5.05
C LEU A 34 -11.78 1.22 -3.75
N HIS A 35 -11.75 0.13 -2.99
CA HIS A 35 -12.42 0.05 -1.71
C HIS A 35 -11.38 0.14 -0.59
N LEU A 36 -11.39 1.22 0.18
CA LEU A 36 -10.59 1.35 1.40
C LEU A 36 -11.20 0.46 2.48
N ARG A 37 -10.52 -0.65 2.79
CA ARG A 37 -11.02 -1.72 3.68
C ARG A 37 -10.49 -1.60 5.10
N HIS A 38 -9.29 -1.05 5.26
CA HIS A 38 -8.64 -0.91 6.56
C HIS A 38 -7.84 0.38 6.61
N LEU A 39 -7.86 1.02 7.78
CA LEU A 39 -7.00 2.14 8.14
C LEU A 39 -6.50 1.89 9.55
N GLU A 40 -5.22 2.10 9.74
CA GLU A 40 -4.57 1.91 11.03
C GLU A 40 -3.49 2.95 11.24
N ARG A 41 -3.33 3.33 12.50
CA ARG A 41 -2.27 4.22 12.96
C ARG A 41 -1.55 3.53 14.10
N TYR A 42 -0.28 3.22 13.89
CA TYR A 42 0.54 2.59 14.92
C TYR A 42 0.78 3.58 16.06
N PRO A 43 0.80 3.12 17.34
CA PRO A 43 1.20 3.96 18.45
C PRO A 43 2.58 4.59 18.23
N LEU A 44 2.76 5.83 18.71
CA LEU A 44 4.09 6.47 18.68
C LEU A 44 5.11 5.59 19.39
N ARG A 45 6.34 5.57 18.85
CA ARG A 45 7.46 4.76 19.36
C ARG A 45 7.23 3.25 19.32
N THR A 46 6.29 2.77 18.50
CA THR A 46 6.22 1.34 18.16
C THR A 46 7.57 0.91 17.58
N PRO A 47 8.24 -0.12 18.13
CA PRO A 47 9.49 -0.61 17.58
C PRO A 47 9.30 -1.09 16.13
N TYR A 48 10.19 -0.67 15.23
CA TYR A 48 10.09 -1.06 13.82
C TYR A 48 10.05 -2.60 13.60
N PRO A 49 10.80 -3.44 14.34
CA PRO A 49 10.68 -4.90 14.18
C PRO A 49 9.28 -5.44 14.50
N ASP A 50 8.59 -4.86 15.50
CA ASP A 50 7.24 -5.26 15.88
C ASP A 50 6.23 -4.81 14.83
N MET A 51 6.38 -3.59 14.31
CA MET A 51 5.59 -3.09 13.19
C MET A 51 5.76 -3.97 11.94
N VAL A 52 6.99 -4.31 11.57
CA VAL A 52 7.26 -5.20 10.42
C VAL A 52 6.64 -6.57 10.63
N ALA A 53 6.65 -7.12 11.85
CA ALA A 53 5.98 -8.38 12.16
C ALA A 53 4.46 -8.29 11.99
N GLN A 54 3.84 -7.19 12.41
CA GLN A 54 2.40 -6.95 12.22
C GLN A 54 2.04 -6.80 10.74
N VAL A 55 2.86 -6.06 9.98
CA VAL A 55 2.69 -5.93 8.51
C VAL A 55 2.86 -7.29 7.82
N ALA A 56 3.84 -8.10 8.22
CA ALA A 56 4.04 -9.45 7.68
C ALA A 56 2.78 -10.32 7.89
N ALA A 57 2.25 -10.35 9.11
CA ALA A 57 1.02 -11.09 9.42
C ALA A 57 -0.18 -10.59 8.60
N LEU A 58 -0.24 -9.29 8.29
CA LEU A 58 -1.28 -8.73 7.42
C LEU A 58 -1.11 -9.17 5.96
N VAL A 59 0.11 -9.12 5.42
CA VAL A 59 0.42 -9.58 4.05
C VAL A 59 0.08 -11.07 3.88
N GLU A 60 0.35 -11.88 4.91
CA GLU A 60 0.09 -13.32 4.93
C GLU A 60 -1.38 -13.67 5.25
N ASN A 61 -2.22 -12.67 5.51
CA ASN A 61 -3.61 -12.91 5.91
C ASN A 61 -4.40 -13.60 4.77
N PRO A 62 -5.00 -14.78 5.00
CA PRO A 62 -5.78 -15.48 3.99
C PRO A 62 -6.96 -14.67 3.42
N GLN A 63 -7.46 -13.67 4.16
CA GLN A 63 -8.54 -12.79 3.69
C GLN A 63 -8.08 -11.78 2.63
N LEU A 64 -6.77 -11.50 2.56
CA LEU A 64 -6.16 -10.58 1.59
C LEU A 64 -5.52 -11.32 0.41
N THR A 65 -5.55 -12.65 0.42
CA THR A 65 -5.05 -13.46 -0.68
C THR A 65 -6.21 -14.04 -1.47
N SER A 66 -5.99 -14.29 -2.76
CA SER A 66 -6.96 -15.03 -3.58
C SER A 66 -6.25 -15.94 -4.55
N THR A 67 -6.84 -17.07 -4.89
CA THR A 67 -6.27 -17.98 -5.89
C THR A 67 -7.08 -17.90 -7.17
N HIS A 68 -6.41 -17.77 -8.31
CA HIS A 68 -7.06 -17.79 -9.63
C HIS A 68 -6.37 -18.76 -10.58
N LEU A 69 -7.05 -19.19 -11.65
CA LEU A 69 -6.42 -19.91 -12.75
C LEU A 69 -5.73 -18.91 -13.69
N ASP A 70 -4.39 -18.94 -13.74
CA ASP A 70 -3.67 -18.24 -14.78
C ASP A 70 -3.79 -19.02 -16.10
N ARG A 71 -4.55 -18.48 -17.05
CA ARG A 71 -4.80 -19.13 -18.34
C ARG A 71 -3.56 -19.25 -19.24
N ARG A 72 -2.54 -18.41 -19.05
CA ARG A 72 -1.27 -18.52 -19.79
C ARG A 72 -0.43 -19.65 -19.23
N LEU A 73 -0.38 -19.78 -17.91
CA LEU A 73 0.44 -20.81 -17.24
C LEU A 73 -0.29 -22.15 -17.07
N GLY A 74 -1.61 -22.17 -17.21
CA GLY A 74 -2.43 -23.38 -17.05
C GLY A 74 -2.49 -23.90 -15.61
N GLN A 75 -2.20 -23.06 -14.62
CA GLN A 75 -2.11 -23.45 -13.20
C GLN A 75 -2.78 -22.43 -12.26
N MET A 76 -3.13 -22.90 -11.07
CA MET A 76 -3.61 -22.02 -10.00
C MET A 76 -2.45 -21.16 -9.50
N VAL A 77 -2.66 -19.85 -9.44
CA VAL A 77 -1.71 -18.85 -8.96
C VAL A 77 -2.32 -18.13 -7.75
N LEU A 78 -1.50 -17.91 -6.74
CA LEU A 78 -1.85 -17.12 -5.56
C LEU A 78 -1.58 -15.64 -5.85
N ASP A 79 -2.63 -14.82 -5.77
CA ASP A 79 -2.56 -13.36 -5.72
C ASP A 79 -2.33 -12.95 -4.25
N GLU A 80 -1.10 -12.56 -3.94
CA GLU A 80 -0.73 -11.92 -2.67
C GLU A 80 -1.01 -10.39 -2.75
N PRO A 81 -1.24 -9.72 -1.62
CA PRO A 81 -1.34 -8.26 -1.61
C PRO A 81 -0.01 -7.61 -1.99
N ASP A 82 -0.08 -6.53 -2.78
CA ASP A 82 1.07 -5.68 -3.09
C ASP A 82 1.36 -4.75 -1.89
N LEU A 83 2.49 -4.95 -1.22
CA LEU A 83 2.96 -4.06 -0.15
C LEU A 83 3.74 -2.88 -0.75
N LEU A 84 3.27 -1.66 -0.51
CA LEU A 84 3.93 -0.41 -0.87
C LEU A 84 4.38 0.30 0.40
N VAL A 85 5.67 0.60 0.49
CA VAL A 85 6.27 1.23 1.66
C VAL A 85 6.79 2.60 1.28
N ASP A 86 6.29 3.64 1.93
CA ASP A 86 6.89 4.97 1.86
C ASP A 86 8.27 4.92 2.54
N ALA A 87 9.29 5.02 1.70
CA ALA A 87 10.69 5.05 2.10
C ALA A 87 11.21 6.49 2.23
N THR A 88 10.33 7.49 2.16
CA THR A 88 10.68 8.91 2.30
C THR A 88 11.11 9.18 3.73
N GLY A 89 12.37 9.57 3.93
CA GLY A 89 12.85 10.09 5.21
C GLY A 89 12.99 9.09 6.37
N VAL A 90 12.50 7.86 6.25
CA VAL A 90 12.61 6.82 7.33
C VAL A 90 13.95 6.09 7.36
N GLY A 91 14.75 6.29 6.31
CA GLY A 91 16.09 5.73 6.19
C GLY A 91 16.09 4.26 5.75
N ARG A 92 17.24 3.85 5.20
CA ARG A 92 17.47 2.49 4.69
C ARG A 92 17.29 1.38 5.74
N PRO A 93 17.66 1.55 7.02
CA PRO A 93 17.56 0.47 8.01
C PRO A 93 16.14 -0.06 8.24
N VAL A 94 15.12 0.80 8.19
CA VAL A 94 13.73 0.36 8.41
C VAL A 94 13.24 -0.48 7.24
N VAL A 95 13.60 -0.07 6.03
CA VAL A 95 13.29 -0.79 4.80
C VAL A 95 14.04 -2.14 4.74
N ASP A 96 15.26 -2.20 5.27
CA ASP A 96 16.04 -3.45 5.36
C ASP A 96 15.37 -4.49 6.27
N LEU A 97 14.62 -4.10 7.31
CA LEU A 97 13.87 -5.03 8.17
C LEU A 97 12.80 -5.82 7.40
N PHE A 98 12.13 -5.20 6.42
CA PHE A 98 11.18 -5.91 5.55
C PHE A 98 11.88 -6.97 4.71
N LYS A 99 13.08 -6.64 4.21
CA LYS A 99 13.91 -7.56 3.44
C LYS A 99 14.42 -8.72 4.29
N GLU A 100 14.83 -8.47 5.53
CA GLU A 100 15.24 -9.51 6.49
C GLU A 100 14.12 -10.50 6.80
N ARG A 101 12.86 -10.03 6.82
CA ARG A 101 11.67 -10.87 6.96
C ARG A 101 11.25 -11.57 5.66
N GLY A 102 11.96 -11.36 4.55
CA GLY A 102 11.64 -11.98 3.26
C GLY A 102 10.38 -11.42 2.60
N LEU A 103 9.86 -10.28 3.06
CA LEU A 103 8.68 -9.67 2.48
C LEU A 103 9.01 -9.06 1.12
N LYS A 104 8.15 -9.32 0.14
CA LYS A 104 8.17 -8.61 -1.14
C LYS A 104 7.47 -7.27 -0.94
N TYR A 105 8.15 -6.17 -1.21
CA TYR A 105 7.57 -4.83 -1.14
C TYR A 105 8.08 -3.94 -2.27
N LYS A 106 7.33 -2.88 -2.55
CA LYS A 106 7.69 -1.79 -3.46
C LYS A 106 8.01 -0.56 -2.63
N ALA A 107 9.29 -0.19 -2.58
CA ALA A 107 9.70 1.07 -1.96
C ALA A 107 9.21 2.25 -2.83
N ILE A 108 8.49 3.18 -2.23
CA ILE A 108 8.04 4.42 -2.85
C ILE A 108 8.79 5.57 -2.18
N THR A 109 9.49 6.39 -2.96
CA THR A 109 10.11 7.63 -2.50
C THR A 109 9.34 8.78 -3.10
N ILE A 110 8.69 9.58 -2.26
CA ILE A 110 7.93 10.74 -2.70
C ILE A 110 8.92 11.85 -3.04
N THR A 111 8.81 12.39 -4.25
CA THR A 111 9.71 13.43 -4.74
C THR A 111 8.95 14.70 -5.12
N GLY A 112 9.65 15.84 -5.14
CA GLY A 112 9.16 17.08 -5.75
C GLY A 112 9.40 17.17 -7.27
N GLY A 113 9.84 16.08 -7.90
CA GLY A 113 10.11 16.03 -9.34
C GLY A 113 8.85 16.01 -10.20
N ASN A 114 9.03 15.84 -11.51
CA ASN A 114 7.93 15.84 -12.50
C ASN A 114 7.77 14.51 -13.26
N LYS A 115 8.57 13.49 -12.91
CA LYS A 115 8.55 12.20 -13.58
C LYS A 115 8.69 11.08 -12.56
N VAL A 116 7.99 9.98 -12.80
CA VAL A 116 8.25 8.72 -12.10
C VAL A 116 9.62 8.19 -12.51
N THR A 117 10.45 7.83 -11.53
CA THR A 117 11.74 7.20 -11.74
C THR A 117 11.75 5.80 -11.14
N VAL A 118 12.56 4.91 -11.72
CA VAL A 118 12.78 3.57 -11.17
C VAL A 118 14.24 3.50 -10.74
N ALA A 119 14.49 3.14 -9.49
CA ALA A 119 15.84 2.97 -8.97
C ALA A 119 16.54 1.83 -9.72
N SER A 120 17.70 2.11 -10.29
CA SER A 120 18.47 1.16 -11.10
C SER A 120 19.03 -0.02 -10.28
N LEU A 121 19.18 0.16 -8.96
CA LEU A 121 19.70 -0.83 -8.02
C LEU A 121 18.79 -0.89 -6.79
N GLY A 122 18.31 -2.09 -6.44
CA GLY A 122 17.58 -2.36 -5.19
C GLY A 122 16.05 -2.32 -5.29
N GLY A 123 15.48 -1.90 -6.43
CA GLY A 123 14.02 -1.87 -6.63
C GLY A 123 13.35 -0.74 -5.84
N GLY A 124 12.65 0.13 -6.54
CA GLY A 124 11.95 1.24 -5.90
C GLY A 124 11.54 2.29 -6.92
N TYR A 125 10.52 3.08 -6.57
CA TYR A 125 9.95 4.10 -7.42
C TYR A 125 10.12 5.46 -6.78
N GLY A 126 10.73 6.40 -7.49
CA GLY A 126 10.61 7.82 -7.18
C GLY A 126 9.33 8.34 -7.80
N VAL A 127 8.34 8.76 -7.00
CA VAL A 127 7.04 9.19 -7.51
C VAL A 127 6.80 10.65 -7.14
N PRO A 128 6.48 11.54 -8.09
CA PRO A 128 6.07 12.90 -7.77
C PRO A 128 4.85 12.94 -6.85
N LYS A 129 4.86 13.78 -5.82
CA LYS A 129 3.72 13.94 -4.91
C LYS A 129 2.42 14.28 -5.67
N ARG A 130 2.50 15.13 -6.70
CA ARG A 130 1.36 15.50 -7.55
C ARG A 130 0.73 14.29 -8.23
N ASP A 131 1.55 13.33 -8.68
CA ASP A 131 1.06 12.16 -9.39
C ASP A 131 0.32 11.21 -8.42
N LEU A 132 0.79 11.08 -7.18
CA LEU A 132 0.09 10.34 -6.11
C LEU A 132 -1.26 10.99 -5.77
N ILE A 133 -1.29 12.31 -5.61
CA ILE A 133 -2.52 13.07 -5.33
C ILE A 133 -3.51 12.91 -6.49
N GLY A 134 -3.07 13.10 -7.74
CA GLY A 134 -3.93 12.96 -8.91
C GLY A 134 -4.50 11.54 -9.06
N ALA A 135 -3.71 10.51 -8.74
CA ALA A 135 -4.18 9.13 -8.74
C ALA A 135 -5.25 8.83 -7.68
N LEU A 136 -5.32 9.62 -6.60
CA LEU A 136 -6.34 9.55 -5.55
C LEU A 136 -7.57 10.43 -5.86
N GLU A 137 -7.36 11.64 -6.38
CA GLU A 137 -8.44 12.60 -6.65
C GLU A 137 -9.41 12.09 -7.72
N VAL A 138 -8.91 11.45 -8.77
CA VAL A 138 -9.74 10.93 -9.87
C VAL A 138 -10.75 9.88 -9.38
N PRO A 139 -10.36 8.79 -8.68
CA PRO A 139 -11.33 7.83 -8.14
C PRO A 139 -12.20 8.44 -7.04
N PHE A 140 -11.71 9.42 -6.27
CA PHE A 140 -12.52 10.11 -5.26
C PHE A 140 -13.66 10.92 -5.88
N HIS A 141 -13.37 11.82 -6.82
CA HIS A 141 -14.39 12.66 -7.47
C HIS A 141 -15.36 11.86 -8.34
N SER A 142 -14.92 10.76 -8.94
CA SER A 142 -15.79 9.88 -9.73
C SER A 142 -16.60 8.89 -8.88
N GLY A 143 -16.49 8.92 -7.55
CA GLY A 143 -17.22 8.01 -6.65
C GLY A 143 -16.75 6.55 -6.69
N ARG A 144 -15.58 6.29 -7.29
CA ARG A 144 -14.96 4.96 -7.38
C ARG A 144 -14.11 4.61 -6.18
N LEU A 145 -13.68 5.60 -5.38
CA LEU A 145 -13.13 5.37 -4.06
C LEU A 145 -14.27 5.19 -3.05
N LYS A 146 -14.49 3.96 -2.60
CA LYS A 146 -15.46 3.63 -1.54
C LYS A 146 -14.73 3.35 -0.25
N VAL A 147 -15.31 3.76 0.87
CA VAL A 147 -14.71 3.58 2.20
C VAL A 147 -15.58 2.64 3.00
N ALA A 148 -14.97 1.63 3.62
CA ALA A 148 -15.69 0.70 4.49
C ALA A 148 -16.31 1.46 5.67
N ALA A 149 -17.53 1.07 6.04
CA ALA A 149 -18.21 1.66 7.18
C ALA A 149 -17.41 1.40 8.48
N GLY A 150 -17.36 2.40 9.36
CA GLY A 150 -16.71 2.27 10.67
C GLY A 150 -15.21 2.57 10.69
N LEU A 151 -14.60 2.95 9.56
CA LEU A 151 -13.22 3.45 9.54
C LEU A 151 -13.13 4.84 10.17
N THR A 152 -13.03 4.93 11.49
CA THR A 152 -13.01 6.19 12.25
C THR A 152 -11.88 7.14 11.84
N LEU A 153 -10.72 6.60 11.45
CA LEU A 153 -9.59 7.39 10.95
C LEU A 153 -9.88 8.10 9.62
N TRP A 154 -10.89 7.65 8.86
CA TRP A 154 -11.26 8.29 7.60
C TRP A 154 -11.72 9.73 7.78
N GLU A 155 -12.43 10.04 8.87
CA GLU A 155 -12.91 11.40 9.13
C GLU A 155 -11.75 12.39 9.30
N THR A 156 -10.59 11.93 9.76
CA THR A 156 -9.36 12.74 9.86
C THR A 156 -8.67 12.95 8.51
N LEU A 157 -8.92 12.08 7.52
CA LEU A 157 -8.30 12.15 6.19
C LEU A 157 -9.13 12.94 5.17
N ARG A 158 -10.42 13.18 5.45
CA ARG A 158 -11.33 13.92 4.57
C ARG A 158 -11.37 15.43 4.82
N SER A 159 -10.89 15.90 5.98
CA SER A 159 -10.86 17.31 6.38
C SER A 159 -9.74 18.10 5.70
#